data_AF-A0A0N0DY79-F1
#
_entry.id   AF-A0A0N0DY79-F1
#
_cell.length_a   1.000
_cell.length_b   1.000
_cell.length_c   1.000
_cell.angle_alpha   90.00
_cell.angle_beta   90.00
_cell.angle_gamma   90.00
#
_symmetry.space_group_name_H-M   'P 1'
#
loop_
_entity.id
_entity.type
_entity.pdbx_description
1 polymer ?
#
loop_
_entity_poly.entity_id
_entity_poly.type
_entity_poly.pdbx_seq_one_letter_code
_entity_poly.pdbx_strand_id
1 'polypeptide(L)'
;MPSFPTPALLLASCLLCFSSIFACAYLLVALMASCRTANIVRHIAVAVTLVPVAFVLCLFLVFSYNSLGETLHTFAKEHQSDLPPPIVYAAAAVRPLSGHFNLTETMWMACLLFTAYGVAIVWHHLIDITRLLKASRRRLLLSDMQEQRTEEAAAPKAGKKR
;
A
#
# COMPACT_ATOMS: atom_id res chain seq x y z
N MET A 1 -4.81 -37.07 -11.40
CA MET A 1 -5.21 -35.65 -11.48
C MET A 1 -4.30 -34.98 -12.50
N PRO A 2 -4.82 -34.29 -13.52
CA PRO A 2 -3.97 -33.60 -14.50
C PRO A 2 -3.21 -32.47 -13.80
N SER A 3 -1.88 -32.56 -13.78
CA SER A 3 -0.99 -31.50 -13.33
C SER A 3 -1.00 -30.38 -14.39
N PHE A 4 -1.75 -29.32 -14.13
CA PHE A 4 -1.64 -28.11 -14.95
C PHE A 4 -0.21 -27.57 -14.88
N PRO A 5 0.36 -27.08 -15.99
CA PRO A 5 1.70 -26.50 -15.96
C PRO A 5 1.69 -25.29 -15.01
N THR A 6 2.52 -25.36 -13.96
CA THR A 6 2.75 -24.32 -12.96
C THR A 6 2.85 -22.88 -13.51
N PRO A 7 3.48 -22.61 -14.68
CA PRO A 7 3.48 -21.25 -15.24
C PRO A 7 2.11 -20.76 -15.72
N ALA A 8 1.24 -21.64 -16.22
CA ALA A 8 -0.09 -21.26 -16.70
C ALA A 8 -1.06 -20.94 -15.55
N LEU A 9 -0.94 -21.67 -14.43
CA LEU A 9 -1.69 -21.38 -13.20
C LEU A 9 -1.25 -20.04 -12.58
N LEU A 10 0.07 -19.78 -12.55
CA LEU A 10 0.59 -18.49 -12.09
C LEU A 10 0.11 -17.34 -12.97
N LEU A 11 0.18 -17.48 -14.30
CA LEU A 11 -0.30 -16.46 -15.23
C LEU A 11 -1.80 -16.19 -15.08
N ALA A 12 -2.62 -17.26 -14.99
CA ALA A 12 -4.06 -17.13 -14.78
C ALA A 12 -4.40 -16.48 -13.43
N SER A 13 -3.68 -16.85 -12.37
CA SER A 13 -3.83 -16.22 -11.05
C SER A 13 -3.45 -14.74 -11.06
N CYS A 14 -2.37 -14.36 -11.75
CA CYS A 14 -1.96 -12.97 -11.93
C CYS A 14 -3.02 -12.18 -12.70
N LEU A 15 -3.56 -12.71 -13.79
CA LEU A 15 -4.61 -12.04 -14.58
C LEU A 15 -5.91 -11.86 -13.78
N LEU A 16 -6.30 -12.84 -12.96
CA LEU A 16 -7.43 -12.73 -12.05
C LEU A 16 -7.17 -11.68 -10.95
N CYS A 17 -5.94 -11.57 -10.46
CA CYS A 17 -5.57 -10.53 -9.49
C CYS A 17 -5.59 -9.14 -10.12
N PHE A 18 -5.02 -8.97 -11.30
CA PHE A 18 -5.04 -7.68 -12.00
C PHE A 18 -6.47 -7.24 -12.34
N SER A 19 -7.31 -8.16 -12.83
CA SER A 19 -8.71 -7.83 -13.16
C SER A 19 -9.55 -7.53 -11.92
N SER A 20 -9.37 -8.26 -10.81
CA SER A 20 -10.07 -8.01 -9.56
C SER A 20 -9.63 -6.72 -8.85
N ILE A 21 -8.31 -6.43 -8.82
CA ILE A 21 -7.78 -5.16 -8.32
C ILE A 21 -8.32 -4.00 -9.16
N PHE A 22 -8.32 -4.14 -10.49
CA PHE A 22 -8.84 -3.12 -11.40
C PHE A 22 -10.35 -2.91 -11.19
N ALA A 23 -11.14 -3.98 -11.08
CA ALA A 23 -12.56 -3.90 -10.80
C ALA A 23 -12.86 -3.24 -9.46
N CYS A 24 -12.08 -3.56 -8.42
CA CYS A 24 -12.23 -2.94 -7.10
C CYS A 24 -11.82 -1.46 -7.10
N ALA A 25 -10.71 -1.12 -7.76
CA ALA A 25 -10.27 0.27 -7.92
C ALA A 25 -11.32 1.08 -8.70
N TYR A 26 -11.88 0.52 -9.76
CA TYR A 26 -12.96 1.12 -10.53
C TYR A 26 -14.21 1.34 -9.68
N LEU A 27 -14.63 0.34 -8.89
CA LEU A 27 -15.78 0.44 -7.99
C LEU A 27 -15.56 1.55 -6.95
N LEU A 28 -14.35 1.63 -6.39
CA LEU A 28 -13.97 2.62 -5.39
C LEU A 28 -13.95 4.04 -5.98
N VAL A 29 -13.42 4.21 -7.20
CA VAL A 29 -13.47 5.49 -7.93
C VAL A 29 -14.90 5.88 -8.28
N ALA A 30 -15.72 4.94 -8.75
CA ALA A 30 -17.13 5.19 -9.07
C ALA A 30 -17.93 5.60 -7.83
N LEU A 31 -17.74 4.91 -6.70
CA LEU A 31 -18.40 5.25 -5.43
C LEU A 31 -17.90 6.58 -4.86
N MET A 32 -16.61 6.88 -4.93
CA MET A 32 -16.09 8.20 -4.53
C MET A 32 -16.65 9.33 -5.39
N ALA A 33 -16.85 9.09 -6.69
CA ALA A 33 -17.46 10.06 -7.60
C ALA A 33 -18.95 10.28 -7.26
N SER A 34 -19.69 9.22 -6.94
CA SER A 34 -21.10 9.29 -6.53
C SER A 34 -21.31 9.90 -5.15
N CYS A 35 -20.35 9.75 -4.22
CA CYS A 35 -20.46 10.23 -2.83
C CYS A 35 -19.72 11.55 -2.56
N ARG A 36 -19.42 12.33 -3.61
CA ARG A 36 -18.58 13.54 -3.57
C ARG A 36 -19.00 14.61 -2.55
N THR A 37 -20.28 14.63 -2.15
CA THR A 37 -20.88 15.70 -1.34
C THR A 37 -20.97 15.42 0.16
N ALA A 38 -20.80 14.18 0.62
CA ALA A 38 -20.93 13.84 2.04
C ALA A 38 -19.72 13.05 2.56
N ASN A 39 -18.91 13.68 3.41
CA ASN A 39 -17.67 13.10 3.96
C ASN A 39 -17.91 11.74 4.65
N ILE A 40 -19.01 11.61 5.39
CA ILE A 40 -19.38 10.37 6.11
C ILE A 40 -19.73 9.25 5.13
N VAL A 41 -20.50 9.55 4.08
CA VAL A 41 -20.95 8.54 3.10
C VAL A 41 -19.77 8.02 2.29
N ARG A 42 -18.77 8.86 2.00
CA ARG A 42 -17.52 8.45 1.34
C ARG A 42 -16.75 7.43 2.17
N HIS A 43 -16.61 7.62 3.48
CA HIS A 43 -15.90 6.66 4.34
C HIS A 43 -16.65 5.34 4.49
N ILE A 44 -17.98 5.38 4.57
CA ILE A 44 -18.83 4.18 4.59
C ILE A 44 -18.70 3.42 3.26
N ALA A 45 -18.73 4.12 2.13
CA ALA A 45 -18.54 3.51 0.81
C ALA A 45 -17.16 2.83 0.68
N VAL A 46 -16.10 3.46 1.18
CA VAL A 46 -14.76 2.84 1.22
C VAL A 46 -14.77 1.59 2.10
N ALA A 47 -15.37 1.65 3.30
CA ALA A 47 -15.46 0.48 4.18
C ALA A 47 -16.20 -0.70 3.51
N VAL A 48 -17.29 -0.43 2.81
CA VAL A 48 -18.07 -1.47 2.10
C VAL A 48 -17.30 -2.05 0.92
N THR A 49 -16.59 -1.23 0.14
CA THR A 49 -15.77 -1.71 -0.98
C THR A 49 -14.53 -2.48 -0.55
N LEU A 50 -14.05 -2.28 0.69
CA LEU A 50 -12.91 -3.01 1.22
C LEU A 50 -13.23 -4.47 1.54
N VAL A 51 -14.48 -4.83 1.79
CA VAL A 51 -14.88 -6.21 2.10
C VAL A 51 -14.59 -7.18 0.94
N PRO A 52 -15.05 -6.93 -0.31
CA PRO A 52 -14.70 -7.79 -1.44
C PRO A 52 -13.21 -7.76 -1.77
N VAL A 53 -12.53 -6.62 -1.60
CA VAL A 53 -11.07 -6.51 -1.78
C VAL A 53 -10.33 -7.40 -0.79
N ALA A 54 -10.72 -7.36 0.49
CA ALA A 54 -10.13 -8.17 1.54
C ALA A 54 -10.34 -9.67 1.26
N PHE A 55 -11.51 -10.06 0.78
CA PHE A 55 -11.80 -11.44 0.41
C PHE A 55 -10.88 -11.94 -0.72
N VAL A 56 -10.74 -11.15 -1.79
CA VAL A 56 -9.85 -11.47 -2.91
C VAL A 56 -8.39 -11.54 -2.46
N LEU A 57 -7.94 -10.60 -1.61
CA LEU A 57 -6.59 -10.62 -1.05
C LEU A 57 -6.33 -11.86 -0.21
N CYS A 58 -7.31 -12.26 0.61
CA CYS A 58 -7.23 -13.50 1.37
C CYS A 58 -7.03 -14.70 0.42
N LEU A 59 -7.90 -14.85 -0.58
CA LEU A 59 -7.78 -15.92 -1.59
C LEU A 59 -6.41 -15.93 -2.27
N PHE A 60 -5.92 -14.75 -2.65
CA PHE A 60 -4.61 -14.62 -3.28
C PHE A 60 -3.49 -15.07 -2.35
N LEU A 61 -3.48 -14.60 -1.10
CA LEU A 61 -2.44 -14.96 -0.14
C LEU A 61 -2.38 -16.46 0.12
N VAL A 62 -3.52 -17.14 0.24
CA VAL A 62 -3.53 -18.60 0.40
C VAL A 62 -3.09 -19.31 -0.87
N PHE A 63 -3.51 -18.85 -2.05
CA PHE A 63 -3.04 -19.44 -3.29
C PHE A 63 -1.53 -19.28 -3.43
N SER A 64 -1.00 -18.08 -3.19
CA SER A 64 0.45 -17.81 -3.21
C SER A 64 1.20 -18.62 -2.17
N TYR A 65 0.68 -18.71 -0.94
CA TYR A 65 1.31 -19.51 0.11
C TYR A 65 1.33 -21.00 -0.24
N ASN A 66 0.23 -21.54 -0.74
CA ASN A 66 0.16 -22.95 -1.14
C ASN A 66 1.06 -23.25 -2.33
N SER A 67 1.10 -22.36 -3.33
CA SER A 67 2.03 -22.46 -4.46
C SER A 67 3.49 -22.38 -4.00
N LEU A 68 3.82 -21.45 -3.10
CA LEU A 68 5.16 -21.33 -2.53
C LEU A 68 5.53 -22.59 -1.72
N GLY A 69 4.60 -23.10 -0.91
CA GLY A 69 4.78 -24.34 -0.17
C GLY A 69 5.05 -25.53 -1.08
N GLU A 70 4.30 -25.66 -2.18
CA GLU A 70 4.54 -26.70 -3.19
C GLU A 70 5.94 -26.56 -3.81
N THR A 71 6.36 -25.35 -4.18
CA THR A 71 7.71 -25.11 -4.72
C THR A 71 8.82 -25.40 -3.72
N LEU A 72 8.60 -25.12 -2.43
CA LEU A 72 9.55 -25.42 -1.35
C LEU A 72 9.66 -26.92 -1.13
N HIS A 73 8.55 -27.66 -1.18
CA HIS A 73 8.54 -29.12 -1.10
C HIS A 73 9.26 -29.77 -2.28
N THR A 74 9.03 -29.29 -3.51
CA THR A 74 9.76 -29.81 -4.69
C THR A 74 11.25 -29.49 -4.60
N PHE A 75 11.62 -28.27 -4.21
CA PHE A 75 13.01 -27.87 -4.05
C PHE A 75 13.74 -28.70 -2.98
N ALA A 76 13.11 -28.91 -1.82
CA ALA A 76 13.67 -29.71 -0.73
C ALA A 76 13.84 -31.19 -1.11
N LYS A 77 12.95 -31.73 -1.95
CA LYS A 77 13.06 -33.10 -2.46
C LYS A 77 14.19 -33.25 -3.48
N GLU A 78 14.39 -32.26 -4.35
CA GLU A 78 15.45 -32.28 -5.37
C GLU A 78 16.85 -32.12 -4.78
N HIS A 79 16.99 -31.31 -3.73
CA HIS A 79 18.30 -30.95 -3.16
C HIS A 79 18.52 -31.55 -1.76
N GLN A 80 17.86 -32.66 -1.46
CA GLN A 80 17.89 -33.30 -0.14
C GLN A 80 19.31 -33.73 0.29
N SER A 81 20.19 -34.05 -0.67
CA SER A 81 21.61 -34.40 -0.42
C SER A 81 22.51 -33.20 -0.16
N ASP A 82 22.13 -32.03 -0.66
CA ASP A 82 23.02 -30.87 -0.76
C ASP A 82 22.70 -29.81 0.30
N LEU A 83 21.50 -29.86 0.90
CA LEU A 83 21.08 -28.92 1.94
C LEU A 83 21.29 -29.47 3.37
N PRO A 84 21.60 -28.57 4.33
CA PRO A 84 21.59 -28.90 5.74
C PRO A 84 20.23 -29.46 6.19
N PRO A 85 20.21 -30.50 7.05
CA PRO A 85 18.99 -31.10 7.61
C PRO A 85 17.95 -30.12 8.18
N PRO A 86 18.31 -29.01 8.88
CA PRO A 86 17.31 -28.09 9.39
C PRO A 86 16.53 -27.35 8.30
N ILE A 87 17.14 -27.11 7.13
CA ILE A 87 16.48 -26.39 6.03
C ILE A 87 15.51 -27.33 5.31
N VAL A 88 15.91 -28.57 5.08
CA VAL A 88 15.04 -29.61 4.52
C VAL A 88 13.84 -29.85 5.45
N TYR A 89 14.08 -29.92 6.77
CA TYR A 89 13.01 -30.07 7.75
C TYR A 89 12.07 -28.86 7.77
N ALA A 90 12.60 -27.63 7.73
CA ALA A 90 11.79 -26.42 7.70
C ALA A 90 10.91 -26.34 6.44
N ALA A 91 11.46 -26.69 5.26
CA ALA A 91 10.72 -26.76 4.02
C ALA A 91 9.64 -27.86 4.05
N ALA A 92 9.97 -29.04 4.58
CA ALA A 92 9.02 -30.15 4.75
C ALA A 92 7.95 -29.87 5.81
N ALA A 93 8.20 -28.96 6.75
CA ALA A 93 7.24 -28.56 7.79
C ALA A 93 6.19 -27.58 7.27
N VAL A 94 6.35 -27.00 6.07
CA VAL A 94 5.35 -26.12 5.46
C VAL A 94 4.08 -26.92 5.15
N ARG A 95 3.02 -26.69 5.93
CA ARG A 95 1.72 -27.33 5.69
C ARG A 95 0.88 -26.46 4.77
N PRO A 96 0.16 -27.04 3.78
CA PRO A 96 -0.79 -26.30 2.97
C PRO A 96 -1.92 -25.77 3.84
N LEU A 97 -2.34 -24.54 3.56
CA LEU A 97 -3.54 -23.94 4.14
C LEU A 97 -4.75 -24.55 3.42
N SER A 98 -5.56 -25.34 4.13
CA SER A 98 -6.81 -25.89 3.60
C SER A 98 -7.81 -24.74 3.37
N GLY A 99 -8.22 -24.54 2.12
CA GLY A 99 -8.90 -23.33 1.62
C GLY A 99 -10.35 -23.10 2.05
N HIS A 100 -10.67 -23.19 3.34
CA HIS A 100 -11.93 -22.70 3.89
C HIS A 100 -11.69 -21.36 4.57
N PHE A 101 -11.87 -20.28 3.82
CA PHE A 101 -11.85 -18.93 4.38
C PHE A 101 -13.09 -18.70 5.20
N ASN A 102 -12.88 -18.50 6.49
CA ASN A 102 -13.95 -18.08 7.37
C ASN A 102 -14.24 -16.60 7.16
N LEU A 103 -15.51 -16.23 7.26
CA LEU A 103 -15.96 -14.85 7.16
C LEU A 103 -15.19 -13.93 8.12
N THR A 104 -14.83 -14.46 9.29
CA THR A 104 -14.00 -13.80 10.32
C THR A 104 -12.63 -13.36 9.80
N GLU A 105 -11.92 -14.19 9.05
CA GLU A 105 -10.57 -13.87 8.52
C GLU A 105 -10.66 -12.74 7.49
N THR A 106 -11.70 -12.78 6.66
CA THR A 106 -12.01 -11.73 5.67
C THR A 106 -12.33 -10.40 6.37
N MET A 107 -13.09 -10.44 7.47
CA MET A 107 -13.41 -9.24 8.24
C MET A 107 -12.17 -8.65 8.93
N TRP A 108 -11.30 -9.48 9.51
CA TRP A 108 -10.03 -9.00 10.08
C TRP A 108 -9.17 -8.32 9.02
N MET A 109 -9.05 -8.93 7.84
CA MET A 109 -8.33 -8.33 6.72
C MET A 109 -8.95 -7.00 6.29
N ALA A 110 -10.28 -6.93 6.19
CA ALA A 110 -10.99 -5.68 5.88
C ALA A 110 -10.74 -4.58 6.93
N CYS A 111 -10.72 -4.93 8.22
CA CYS A 111 -10.38 -4.00 9.30
C CYS A 111 -8.94 -3.50 9.21
N LEU A 112 -7.98 -4.38 8.88
CA LEU A 112 -6.58 -3.99 8.67
C LEU A 112 -6.43 -3.04 7.47
N LEU A 113 -7.10 -3.34 6.35
CA LEU A 113 -7.11 -2.46 5.19
C LEU A 113 -7.75 -1.10 5.49
N PHE A 114 -8.84 -1.08 6.26
CA PHE A 114 -9.49 0.17 6.66
C PHE A 114 -8.59 1.01 7.57
N THR A 115 -7.86 0.35 8.48
CA THR A 115 -6.88 1.02 9.34
C THR A 115 -5.72 1.58 8.51
N ALA A 116 -5.20 0.80 7.55
CA ALA A 116 -4.16 1.25 6.62
C ALA A 116 -4.63 2.45 5.77
N TYR A 117 -5.88 2.45 5.33
CA TYR A 117 -6.50 3.59 4.65
C TYR A 117 -6.51 4.85 5.54
N GLY A 118 -6.89 4.70 6.83
CA GLY A 118 -6.84 5.80 7.80
C GLY A 118 -5.42 6.35 7.99
N VAL A 119 -4.43 5.47 8.15
CA VAL A 119 -3.01 5.86 8.28
C VAL A 119 -2.54 6.60 7.02
N ALA A 120 -2.89 6.12 5.83
CA ALA A 120 -2.52 6.78 4.58
C ALA A 120 -3.10 8.20 4.47
N ILE A 121 -4.35 8.41 4.90
CA ILE A 121 -4.96 9.75 4.95
C ILE A 121 -4.19 10.67 5.89
N VAL A 122 -3.90 10.21 7.11
CA VAL A 122 -3.16 10.99 8.11
C VAL A 122 -1.77 11.34 7.56
N TRP A 123 -1.09 10.38 6.93
CA TRP A 123 0.22 10.59 6.31
C TRP A 123 0.17 11.63 5.20
N HIS A 124 -0.84 11.57 4.33
CA HIS A 124 -1.05 12.58 3.30
C HIS A 124 -1.25 13.98 3.89
N HIS A 125 -2.07 14.12 4.92
CA HIS A 125 -2.26 15.40 5.60
C HIS A 125 -0.97 15.91 6.25
N LEU A 126 -0.17 15.03 6.85
CA LEU A 126 1.11 15.40 7.43
C LEU A 126 2.09 15.90 6.35
N ILE A 127 2.13 15.24 5.19
CA ILE A 127 2.93 15.70 4.04
C ILE A 127 2.46 17.08 3.58
N ASP A 128 1.15 17.33 3.52
CA ASP A 128 0.65 18.63 3.08
C ASP A 128 0.95 19.74 4.09
N ILE A 129 0.79 19.48 5.39
CA ILE A 129 1.16 20.43 6.46
C ILE A 129 2.66 20.75 6.39
N THR A 130 3.52 19.73 6.24
CA THR A 130 4.97 19.95 6.14
C THR A 130 5.36 20.74 4.88
N ARG A 131 4.68 20.50 3.75
CA ARG A 131 4.83 21.30 2.52
C ARG A 131 4.40 22.75 2.73
N LEU A 132 3.26 22.98 3.40
CA LEU A 132 2.77 24.32 3.71
C LEU A 132 3.70 25.06 4.68
N LEU A 133 4.22 24.39 5.71
CA LEU A 133 5.22 24.95 6.63
C LEU A 133 6.50 25.31 5.91
N LYS A 134 6.98 24.46 4.99
CA LYS A 134 8.16 24.74 4.17
C LYS A 134 7.94 25.94 3.24
N ALA A 135 6.74 26.04 2.65
CA ALA A 135 6.37 27.18 1.81
C ALA A 135 6.24 28.49 2.62
N SER A 136 5.62 28.43 3.80
CA SER A 136 5.51 29.56 4.74
C SER A 136 6.89 30.05 5.20
N ARG A 137 7.78 29.14 5.62
CA ARG A 137 9.16 29.48 5.99
C ARG A 137 9.93 30.14 4.84
N ARG A 138 9.76 29.66 3.60
CA ARG A 138 10.38 30.30 2.42
C ARG A 138 9.86 31.72 2.20
N ARG A 139 8.57 31.98 2.42
CA ARG A 139 7.99 33.33 2.27
C ARG A 139 8.52 34.29 3.33
N LEU A 140 8.64 33.85 4.57
CA LEU A 140 9.23 34.66 5.66
C LEU A 140 10.68 35.02 5.34
N LEU A 141 11.52 34.04 4.97
CA LEU A 141 12.92 34.31 4.61
C LEU A 141 13.08 35.27 3.42
N LEU A 142 12.18 35.21 2.44
CA LEU A 142 12.18 36.15 1.31
C LEU A 142 11.77 37.56 1.73
N SER A 143 10.80 37.68 2.64
CA SER A 143 10.39 38.96 3.23
C SER A 143 11.53 39.58 4.02
N ASP A 144 12.17 38.81 4.90
CA ASP A 144 13.29 39.28 5.73
C ASP A 144 14.47 39.75 4.85
N MET A 145 14.78 39.02 3.77
CA MET A 145 15.82 39.46 2.82
C MET A 145 15.43 40.69 2.00
N GLN A 146 14.15 40.87 1.67
CA GLN A 146 13.68 42.11 1.04
C GLN A 146 13.76 43.28 2.00
N GLU A 147 13.37 43.09 3.25
CA GLU A 147 13.45 44.12 4.29
C GLU A 147 14.90 44.53 4.54
N GLN A 148 15.81 43.56 4.69
CA GLN A 148 17.26 43.83 4.77
C GLN A 148 17.79 44.58 3.56
N ARG A 149 17.42 44.20 2.32
CA ARG A 149 17.83 44.96 1.12
C ARG A 149 17.26 46.38 1.10
N THR A 150 16.06 46.57 1.64
CA THR A 150 15.41 47.88 1.71
C THR A 150 16.08 48.74 2.78
N GLU A 151 16.45 48.16 3.91
CA GLU A 151 17.24 48.80 4.98
C GLU A 151 18.66 49.14 4.52
N GLU A 152 19.33 48.24 3.79
CA GLU A 152 20.65 48.49 3.18
C GLU A 152 20.59 49.58 2.10
N ALA A 153 19.49 49.66 1.33
CA ALA A 153 19.28 50.73 0.35
C ALA A 153 18.89 52.06 1.01
N ALA A 154 18.23 52.03 2.16
CA ALA A 154 17.84 53.20 2.95
C ALA A 154 18.95 53.68 3.90
N ALA A 155 19.95 52.84 4.22
CA ALA A 155 21.16 53.22 4.92
C ALA A 155 21.84 54.33 4.12
N PRO A 156 21.85 55.57 4.62
CA PRO A 156 22.20 56.71 3.80
C PRO A 156 23.65 56.62 3.37
N LYS A 157 23.93 57.25 2.22
CA LYS A 157 25.24 57.74 1.77
C LYS A 157 25.88 58.69 2.81
N ALA A 158 26.12 58.20 4.03
CA ALA A 158 26.62 58.95 5.19
C ALA A 158 28.14 59.19 5.13
N GLY A 159 28.74 59.09 3.95
CA GLY A 159 30.19 59.13 3.77
C GLY A 159 30.69 59.99 2.61
N LYS A 160 29.90 60.97 2.13
CA LYS A 160 30.43 61.95 1.16
C LYS A 160 29.96 63.37 1.45
N LYS A 161 30.43 63.93 2.56
CA LYS A 161 30.59 65.38 2.71
C LYS A 161 32.05 65.73 2.43
N ARG A 162 32.21 66.49 1.34
CA ARG A 162 33.32 67.37 0.93
C ARG A 162 34.73 66.78 0.89
#